data_AF-B9K614-F1
#
_entry.id   AF-B9K614-F1
#
_cell.length_a   1.000
_cell.length_b   1.000
_cell.length_c   1.000
_cell.angle_alpha   90.00
_cell.angle_beta   90.00
_cell.angle_gamma   90.00
#
_symmetry.space_group_name_H-M   'P 1'
#
loop_
_entity.id
_entity.type
_entity.pdbx_description
1 polymer ?
#
loop_
_entity_poly.entity_id
_entity_poly.type
_entity_poly.pdbx_seq_one_letter_code
_entity_poly.pdbx_strand_id
1 'polypeptide(L)'
;MIKQIVISVVAVMAITPTAFAYTKLDKTASPIASIIQGHGTPGDTASSVSNPDVSVRVLASGKVERTNTRYGTVTIIDPRAESVKNNRR
;
A
#
# COMPACT_ATOMS: atom_id res chain seq x y z
N MET A 1 -11.34 13.53 -53.01
CA MET A 1 -11.61 14.38 -51.83
C MET A 1 -11.32 13.54 -50.59
N ILE A 2 -10.18 13.74 -49.93
CA ILE A 2 -9.75 12.90 -48.79
C ILE A 2 -10.31 13.52 -47.49
N LYS A 3 -11.11 12.75 -46.75
CA LYS A 3 -11.69 13.15 -45.46
C LYS A 3 -10.63 13.01 -44.36
N GLN A 4 -10.35 14.09 -43.65
CA GLN A 4 -9.43 14.06 -42.50
C GLN A 4 -10.15 13.48 -41.27
N ILE A 5 -9.57 12.44 -40.67
CA ILE A 5 -10.03 11.84 -39.42
C ILE A 5 -9.32 12.56 -38.28
N VAL A 6 -10.08 13.29 -37.47
CA VAL A 6 -9.58 13.94 -36.25
C VAL A 6 -9.66 12.94 -35.11
N ILE A 7 -8.52 12.56 -34.53
CA ILE A 7 -8.45 11.68 -33.36
C ILE A 7 -8.33 12.56 -32.11
N SER A 8 -9.38 12.58 -31.30
CA SER A 8 -9.40 13.29 -30.02
C SER A 8 -8.77 12.41 -28.94
N VAL A 9 -7.66 12.85 -28.36
CA VAL A 9 -7.03 12.17 -27.21
C VAL A 9 -7.79 12.54 -25.93
N VAL A 10 -8.48 11.58 -25.35
CA VAL A 10 -9.09 11.72 -24.01
C VAL A 10 -8.00 11.49 -22.97
N ALA A 11 -7.68 12.53 -22.19
CA ALA A 11 -6.74 12.41 -21.08
C ALA A 11 -7.41 11.64 -19.92
N VAL A 12 -6.89 10.45 -19.61
CA VAL A 12 -7.26 9.71 -18.39
C VAL A 12 -6.52 10.33 -17.22
N MET A 13 -7.24 10.92 -16.27
CA MET A 13 -6.63 11.42 -15.03
C MET A 13 -6.15 10.23 -14.20
N ALA A 14 -4.84 10.14 -13.96
CA ALA A 14 -4.27 9.18 -13.03
C ALA A 14 -4.67 9.60 -11.61
N ILE A 15 -5.52 8.81 -10.95
CA ILE A 15 -5.81 8.97 -9.52
C ILE A 15 -4.54 8.52 -8.79
N THR A 16 -3.72 9.46 -8.34
CA THR A 16 -2.56 9.14 -7.50
C THR A 16 -3.08 8.68 -6.15
N PRO A 17 -2.81 7.42 -5.75
CA PRO A 17 -3.24 6.99 -4.44
C PRO A 17 -2.37 7.65 -3.37
N THR A 18 -3.01 8.41 -2.48
CA THR A 18 -2.34 9.09 -1.37
C THR A 18 -1.97 8.07 -0.29
N ALA A 19 -0.67 7.96 0.03
CA ALA A 19 -0.25 7.29 1.26
C ALA A 19 -0.86 8.03 2.47
N PHE A 20 -1.33 7.28 3.47
CA PHE A 20 -1.95 7.85 4.67
C PHE A 20 -1.09 7.52 5.89
N ALA A 21 -0.22 8.45 6.27
CA ALA A 21 0.56 8.34 7.49
C ALA A 21 -0.35 8.41 8.73
N TYR A 22 -0.66 7.27 9.35
CA TYR A 22 -1.55 7.23 10.52
C TYR A 22 -0.83 7.39 11.86
N THR A 23 0.49 7.17 11.86
CA THR A 23 1.37 7.34 13.04
C THR A 23 2.66 8.05 12.64
N LYS A 24 3.36 8.65 13.61
CA LYS A 24 4.73 9.12 13.36
C LYS A 24 5.61 7.89 13.09
N LEU A 25 6.32 7.91 11.97
CA LEU A 25 7.25 6.84 11.63
C LEU A 25 8.59 7.08 12.35
N ASP A 26 9.08 6.07 13.05
CA ASP A 26 10.43 6.12 13.61
C ASP A 26 11.47 6.16 12.47
N LYS A 27 12.56 6.91 12.64
CA LYS A 27 13.61 7.02 11.61
C LYS A 27 14.29 5.68 11.30
N THR A 28 14.24 4.74 12.23
CA THR A 28 14.80 3.39 12.11
C THR A 28 13.74 2.34 11.75
N ALA A 29 12.50 2.76 11.47
CA ALA A 29 11.42 1.85 11.13
C ALA A 29 11.75 1.06 9.86
N SER A 30 11.54 -0.25 9.93
CA SER A 30 11.70 -1.12 8.76
C SER A 30 10.70 -0.76 7.66
N PRO A 31 10.99 -1.06 6.38
CA PRO A 31 10.06 -0.85 5.27
C PRO A 31 8.68 -1.48 5.49
N ILE A 32 8.63 -2.68 6.09
CA ILE A 32 7.37 -3.32 6.47
C ILE A 32 6.61 -2.51 7.52
N ALA A 33 7.29 -2.04 8.56
CA ALA A 33 6.65 -1.25 9.61
C ALA A 33 6.10 0.05 9.04
N SER A 34 6.85 0.70 8.14
CA SER A 34 6.41 1.88 7.39
C SER A 34 5.10 1.63 6.64
N ILE A 35 5.04 0.55 5.86
CA ILE A 35 3.84 0.16 5.11
C ILE A 35 2.66 -0.14 6.03
N ILE A 36 2.86 -0.93 7.10
CA ILE A 36 1.80 -1.29 8.04
C ILE A 36 1.25 -0.05 8.78
N GLN A 37 2.08 0.96 9.02
CA GLN A 37 1.68 2.24 9.62
C GLN A 37 1.02 3.21 8.61
N GLY A 38 0.86 2.79 7.35
CA GLY A 38 0.17 3.53 6.30
C GLY A 38 1.05 4.51 5.51
N HIS A 39 2.37 4.48 5.72
CA HIS A 39 3.31 5.32 4.95
C HIS A 39 3.59 4.79 3.54
N GLY A 40 3.06 3.63 3.19
CA GLY A 40 3.18 3.07 1.85
C GLY A 40 2.15 3.62 0.86
N THR A 41 2.51 3.65 -0.40
CA THR A 41 1.65 3.93 -1.55
C THR A 41 1.17 2.62 -2.20
N PRO A 42 -0.04 2.56 -2.77
CA PRO A 42 -0.50 1.38 -3.49
C PRO A 42 0.46 0.86 -4.56
N GLY A 43 0.69 -0.44 -4.52
CA GLY A 43 1.74 -1.10 -5.30
C GLY A 43 3.05 -1.29 -4.54
N ASP A 44 3.29 -0.54 -3.46
CA ASP A 44 4.48 -0.73 -2.64
C ASP A 44 4.48 -2.12 -2.02
N THR A 45 5.65 -2.73 -2.01
CA THR A 45 5.89 -4.05 -1.43
C THR A 45 7.12 -4.02 -0.55
N ALA A 46 7.10 -4.83 0.51
CA ALA A 46 8.27 -5.06 1.34
C ALA A 46 8.26 -6.48 1.91
N SER A 47 9.44 -7.03 2.15
CA SER A 47 9.62 -8.32 2.81
C SER A 47 10.31 -8.15 4.15
N SER A 48 10.01 -9.03 5.10
CA SER A 48 10.58 -8.95 6.43
C SER A 48 12.01 -9.50 6.39
N VAL A 49 12.95 -8.70 6.90
CA VAL A 49 14.36 -9.11 6.99
C VAL A 49 14.53 -10.26 7.99
N SER A 50 13.80 -10.23 9.10
CA SER A 50 13.87 -11.26 10.15
C SER A 50 13.06 -12.52 9.83
N ASN A 51 12.08 -12.42 8.92
CA ASN A 51 11.24 -13.54 8.51
C ASN A 51 10.94 -13.45 7.00
N PRO A 52 11.81 -13.99 6.13
CA PRO A 52 11.70 -13.82 4.68
C PRO A 52 10.43 -14.41 4.08
N ASP A 53 9.74 -15.31 4.80
CA ASP A 53 8.45 -15.87 4.38
C ASP A 53 7.31 -14.84 4.48
N VAL A 54 7.52 -13.72 5.19
CA VAL A 54 6.53 -12.67 5.40
C VAL A 54 6.79 -11.49 4.48
N SER A 55 5.81 -11.17 3.64
CA SER A 55 5.80 -9.97 2.80
C SER A 55 4.53 -9.17 3.00
N VAL A 56 4.58 -7.90 2.62
CA VAL A 56 3.44 -7.00 2.60
C VAL A 56 3.35 -6.28 1.26
N ARG A 57 2.12 -5.95 0.87
CA ARG A 57 1.79 -5.15 -0.31
C ARG A 57 0.69 -4.15 0.02
N VAL A 58 0.82 -2.92 -0.43
CA VAL A 58 -0.27 -1.94 -0.37
C VAL A 58 -1.22 -2.17 -1.54
N LEU A 59 -2.49 -2.44 -1.24
CA LEU A 59 -3.55 -2.61 -2.22
C LEU A 59 -4.01 -1.26 -2.77
N ALA A 60 -4.68 -1.25 -3.91
CA ALA A 60 -5.27 -0.04 -4.51
C ALA A 60 -6.22 0.72 -3.56
N SER A 61 -6.81 0.02 -2.59
CA SER A 61 -7.66 0.59 -1.54
C SER A 61 -6.90 1.30 -0.41
N GLY A 62 -5.57 1.25 -0.39
CA GLY A 62 -4.73 1.72 0.71
C GLY A 62 -4.64 0.75 1.89
N LYS A 63 -5.36 -0.39 1.85
CA LYS A 63 -5.18 -1.48 2.81
C LYS A 63 -3.89 -2.24 2.52
N VAL A 64 -3.36 -2.92 3.52
CA VAL A 64 -2.12 -3.68 3.40
C VAL A 64 -2.44 -5.17 3.40
N GLU A 65 -2.09 -5.85 2.32
CA GLU A 65 -2.07 -7.30 2.26
C GLU A 65 -0.77 -7.80 2.86
N ARG A 66 -0.84 -8.70 3.84
CA ARG A 66 0.30 -9.40 4.42
C ARG A 66 0.22 -10.86 4.02
N THR A 67 1.27 -11.36 3.40
CA THR A 67 1.40 -12.76 2.99
C THR A 67 2.43 -13.44 3.86
N ASN A 68 2.15 -14.67 4.27
CA ASN A 68 3.12 -15.57 4.89
C ASN A 68 3.16 -16.87 4.09
N THR A 69 4.21 -17.05 3.30
CA THR A 69 4.34 -18.17 2.37
C THR A 69 4.56 -19.50 3.08
N ARG A 70 5.25 -19.50 4.23
CA ARG A 70 5.49 -20.70 5.04
C ARG A 70 4.20 -21.37 5.51
N TYR A 71 3.17 -20.58 5.81
CA TYR A 71 1.86 -21.09 6.25
C TYR A 71 0.77 -20.95 5.19
N GLY A 72 1.09 -20.41 4.01
CA GLY A 72 0.11 -20.18 2.94
C GLY A 72 -1.00 -19.19 3.33
N THR A 73 -0.75 -18.28 4.27
CA THR A 73 -1.78 -17.36 4.78
C THR A 73 -1.67 -15.98 4.16
N VAL A 74 -2.81 -15.38 3.86
CA VAL A 74 -2.92 -13.96 3.48
C VAL A 74 -3.85 -13.26 4.45
N THR A 75 -3.47 -12.08 4.93
CA THR A 75 -4.26 -11.28 5.86
C THR A 75 -4.32 -9.84 5.36
N ILE A 76 -5.49 -9.21 5.47
CA ILE A 76 -5.65 -7.80 5.14
C ILE A 76 -5.63 -6.97 6.41
N ILE A 77 -4.74 -5.99 6.44
CA ILE A 77 -4.57 -5.01 7.51
C ILE A 77 -5.16 -3.69 7.02
N ASP A 78 -5.94 -3.05 7.88
CA ASP A 78 -6.37 -1.67 7.71
C ASP A 78 -5.51 -0.78 8.63
N PRO A 79 -4.51 -0.06 8.08
CA PRO A 79 -3.61 0.78 8.88
C PRO A 79 -4.34 1.86 9.68
N ARG A 80 -5.49 2.34 9.18
CA ARG A 80 -6.31 3.33 9.89
C ARG A 80 -6.96 2.71 11.11
N ALA A 81 -7.56 1.53 10.96
CA ALA A 81 -8.19 0.83 12.07
C ALA A 81 -7.16 0.46 13.14
N GLU A 82 -5.96 0.04 12.72
CA GLU A 82 -4.89 -0.33 13.66
C GLU A 82 -4.35 0.88 14.43
N SER A 83 -4.19 2.04 13.79
CA SER A 83 -3.77 3.26 14.49
C SER A 83 -4.79 3.73 15.54
N VAL A 84 -6.09 3.69 15.21
CA VAL A 84 -7.17 4.03 16.15
C VAL A 84 -7.19 3.06 17.33
N LYS A 85 -7.00 1.76 17.07
CA LYS A 85 -6.94 0.73 18.11
C LYS A 85 -5.74 0.93 19.03
N ASN A 86 -4.58 1.27 18.48
CA ASN A 86 -3.36 1.51 19.27
C ASN A 86 -3.48 2.77 20.14
N ASN A 87 -4.13 3.83 19.65
CA ASN A 87 -4.33 5.07 20.43
C ASN A 87 -5.37 4.96 21.54
N ARG A 88 -6.20 3.89 21.55
CA ARG A 88 -7.24 3.64 22.55
C ARG A 88 -6.77 2.73 23.69
N ARG A 89 -5.57 2.17 23.60
CA ARG A 89 -4.96 1.34 24.64
C ARG A 89 -4.02 2.18 25.48
#